data_AF-A0A2R4JT32-F1
#
_entry.id   AF-A0A2R4JT32-F1
#
_cell.length_a   1.000
_cell.length_b   1.000
_cell.length_c   1.000
_cell.angle_alpha   90.00
_cell.angle_beta   90.00
_cell.angle_gamma   90.00
#
_symmetry.space_group_name_H-M   'P 1'
#
loop_
_entity.id
_entity.type
_entity.pdbx_description
1 polymer ?
#
loop_
_entity_poly.entity_id
_entity_poly.type
_entity_poly.pdbx_seq_one_letter_code
_entity_poly.pdbx_strand_id
1 'polypeptide(L)'
;MLRNGCRPKSAFSSVKAEWPCICERRKADIVPTYDSIARAAQQHGDAPRGCRDCADRARVEKFRLDEAELAKTIAQAHIKQWGPHVRRLSTRL
;
A
#
# COMPACT_ATOMS: atom_id res chain seq x y z
N MET A 1 9.94 -2.43 19.07
CA MET A 1 9.29 -2.71 17.77
C MET A 1 8.53 -1.46 17.35
N LEU A 2 8.67 -0.99 16.10
CA LEU A 2 7.85 0.12 15.62
C LEU A 2 6.44 -0.41 15.36
N ARG A 3 5.42 0.32 15.82
CA ARG A 3 4.00 -0.11 15.88
C ARG A 3 3.33 -0.35 14.51
N ASN A 4 4.07 -0.41 13.40
CA ASN A 4 3.55 -0.56 12.04
C ASN A 4 4.08 -1.80 11.29
N GLY A 5 4.57 -2.82 12.01
CA GLY A 5 5.07 -4.06 11.40
C GLY A 5 6.38 -3.87 10.61
N CYS A 6 7.18 -2.88 11.01
CA CYS A 6 8.54 -2.64 10.53
C CYS A 6 9.52 -2.84 11.68
N ARG A 7 10.50 -3.72 11.50
CA ARG A 7 11.53 -4.03 12.49
C ARG A 7 12.85 -3.38 12.09
N PRO A 8 13.35 -2.38 12.83
CA PRO A 8 14.66 -1.79 12.58
C PRO A 8 15.80 -2.83 12.62
N LYS A 9 16.76 -2.69 11.71
CA LYS A 9 18.02 -3.45 11.70
C LYS A 9 19.17 -2.70 12.35
N SER A 10 19.08 -1.38 12.44
CA SER A 10 20.09 -0.50 13.02
C SER A 10 19.50 0.39 14.11
N ALA A 11 20.36 1.01 14.91
CA ALA A 11 19.96 2.04 15.87
C ALA A 11 19.33 3.25 15.15
N PHE A 12 18.41 3.91 15.83
CA PHE A 12 17.82 5.15 15.33
C PHE A 12 18.89 6.25 15.24
N SER A 13 18.95 6.93 14.10
CA SER A 13 19.88 8.05 13.86
C SER A 13 19.16 9.40 13.87
N SER A 14 18.18 9.58 12.98
CA SER A 14 17.37 10.78 12.91
C SER A 14 16.02 10.53 12.25
N VAL A 15 15.08 11.47 12.41
CA VAL A 15 13.69 11.35 11.96
C VAL A 15 13.57 11.19 10.44
N LYS A 16 14.41 11.90 9.69
CA LYS A 16 14.40 11.95 8.21
C LYS A 16 15.44 11.07 7.54
N ALA A 17 16.38 10.51 8.30
CA ALA A 17 17.36 9.58 7.74
C ALA A 17 16.68 8.27 7.33
N GLU A 18 17.24 7.64 6.29
CA GLU A 18 16.90 6.28 5.94
C GLU A 18 17.21 5.36 7.12
N TRP A 19 16.25 4.52 7.47
CA TRP A 19 16.34 3.61 8.59
C TRP A 19 16.11 2.19 8.11
N PRO A 20 17.19 1.41 7.88
CA PRO A 20 17.09 0.03 7.44
C PRO A 20 16.19 -0.81 8.35
N CYS A 21 15.14 -1.40 7.78
CA CYS A 21 14.14 -2.19 8.47
C CYS A 21 13.81 -3.47 7.70
N ILE A 22 13.25 -4.45 8.42
CA ILE A 22 12.58 -5.61 7.85
C ILE A 22 11.07 -5.38 7.92
N CYS A 23 10.37 -5.51 6.80
CA CYS A 23 8.92 -5.59 6.81
C CYS A 23 8.49 -6.96 7.35
N GLU A 24 7.75 -7.01 8.45
CA GLU A 24 7.39 -8.29 9.07
C GLU A 24 6.31 -9.07 8.33
N ARG A 25 5.56 -8.43 7.42
CA ARG A 25 4.53 -9.08 6.59
C ARG A 25 5.11 -9.79 5.37
N ARG A 26 6.03 -9.12 4.67
CA ARG A 26 6.68 -9.68 3.46
C ARG A 26 8.04 -10.29 3.72
N LYS A 27 8.56 -10.15 4.95
CA LYS A 27 9.93 -10.56 5.33
C LYS A 27 10.97 -10.00 4.36
N ALA A 28 10.75 -8.77 3.90
CA ALA A 28 11.56 -8.10 2.89
C ALA A 28 12.27 -6.89 3.50
N ASP A 29 13.44 -6.59 2.97
CA ASP A 29 14.23 -5.43 3.36
C ASP A 29 13.65 -4.15 2.78
N ILE A 30 13.60 -3.13 3.63
CA ILE A 30 13.05 -1.81 3.31
C ILE A 30 13.91 -0.74 3.98
N VAL A 31 13.90 0.47 3.40
CA VAL A 31 14.64 1.63 3.92
C VAL A 31 13.71 2.82 4.18
N PRO A 32 12.70 2.68 5.05
CA PRO A 32 11.81 3.79 5.41
C PRO A 32 12.53 4.84 6.27
N THR A 33 11.95 6.03 6.38
CA THR A 33 12.34 7.01 7.43
C THR A 33 11.46 6.82 8.66
N TYR A 34 11.91 7.24 9.85
CA TYR A 34 11.07 7.18 11.06
C TYR A 34 9.79 8.01 10.90
N ASP A 35 9.88 9.21 10.32
CA ASP A 35 8.70 10.07 10.06
C ASP A 35 7.62 9.33 9.27
N SER A 36 8.02 8.63 8.21
CA SER A 36 7.08 7.86 7.37
C SER A 36 6.36 6.75 8.15
N ILE A 37 7.07 6.08 9.07
CA ILE A 37 6.51 5.02 9.91
C ILE A 37 5.58 5.61 10.97
N ALA A 38 6.02 6.67 11.64
CA ALA A 38 5.28 7.32 12.72
C ALA A 38 3.97 7.96 12.22
N ARG A 39 4.03 8.71 11.11
CA ARG A 39 2.82 9.31 10.49
C ARG A 39 1.82 8.25 10.06
N ALA A 40 2.29 7.15 9.47
CA ALA A 40 1.41 6.04 9.07
C ALA A 40 0.74 5.37 10.28
N ALA A 41 1.45 5.22 11.41
CA ALA A 41 0.88 4.70 12.64
C ALA A 41 -0.18 5.65 13.24
N GLN A 42 0.06 6.96 13.22
CA GLN A 42 -0.92 7.95 13.70
C GLN A 42 -2.22 7.96 12.87
N GLN A 43 -2.12 7.87 11.54
CA GLN A 43 -3.28 7.95 10.65
C GLN A 43 -4.15 6.68 10.63
N HIS A 44 -3.57 5.54 10.99
CA HIS A 44 -4.19 4.23 10.78
C HIS A 44 -4.25 3.37 12.05
N GLY A 45 -3.81 3.90 13.19
CA GLY A 45 -3.75 3.21 14.47
C GLY A 45 -2.65 2.14 14.53
N ASP A 46 -2.77 1.24 15.49
CA ASP A 46 -1.78 0.19 15.79
C ASP A 46 -1.83 -1.01 14.80
N ALA A 47 -2.55 -0.89 13.68
CA ALA A 47 -2.64 -1.97 12.70
C ALA A 47 -1.31 -2.11 11.93
N PRO A 48 -0.65 -3.29 11.94
CA PRO A 48 0.61 -3.50 11.22
C PRO A 48 0.34 -3.49 9.71
N ARG A 49 0.49 -2.33 9.06
CA ARG A 49 0.34 -2.26 7.60
C ARG A 49 1.56 -2.80 6.90
N GLY A 50 2.72 -2.82 7.57
CA GLY A 50 3.99 -3.23 6.96
C GLY A 50 4.55 -2.11 6.09
N CYS A 51 5.37 -2.49 5.12
CA CYS A 51 5.98 -1.55 4.16
C CYS A 51 4.95 -0.90 3.21
N ARG A 52 5.41 0.07 2.41
CA ARG A 52 4.61 0.79 1.42
C ARG A 52 3.76 -0.13 0.55
N ASP A 53 4.33 -1.16 -0.07
CA ASP A 53 3.53 -2.01 -0.96
C ASP A 53 2.49 -2.84 -0.19
N CYS A 54 2.74 -3.18 1.08
CA CYS A 54 1.71 -3.82 1.90
C CYS A 54 0.55 -2.85 2.16
N ALA A 55 0.85 -1.57 2.38
CA ALA A 55 -0.16 -0.53 2.50
C ALA A 55 -0.90 -0.31 1.18
N ASP A 56 -0.20 -0.31 0.04
CA ASP A 56 -0.80 -0.15 -1.28
C ASP A 56 -1.69 -1.35 -1.65
N ARG A 57 -1.26 -2.59 -1.37
CA ARG A 57 -2.12 -3.78 -1.52
C ARG A 57 -3.37 -3.71 -0.67
N ALA A 58 -3.24 -3.30 0.60
CA ALA A 58 -4.40 -3.13 1.48
C ALA A 58 -5.33 -2.01 1.00
N ARG A 59 -4.78 -0.94 0.39
CA ARG A 59 -5.57 0.13 -0.22
C ARG A 59 -6.31 -0.40 -1.45
N VAL A 60 -5.61 -1.11 -2.35
CA VAL A 60 -6.23 -1.71 -3.53
C VAL A 60 -7.36 -2.63 -3.11
N GLU A 61 -7.15 -3.53 -2.15
CA GLU A 61 -8.21 -4.44 -1.68
C GLU A 61 -9.41 -3.69 -1.12
N LYS A 62 -9.19 -2.64 -0.31
CA LYS A 62 -10.27 -1.84 0.28
C LYS A 62 -11.08 -1.06 -0.75
N PHE A 63 -10.43 -0.53 -1.77
CA PHE A 63 -11.04 0.35 -2.77
C PHE A 63 -11.27 -0.36 -4.11
N ARG A 64 -11.14 -1.69 -4.14
CA ARG A 64 -11.42 -2.48 -5.33
C ARG A 64 -12.92 -2.49 -5.53
N LEU A 65 -13.38 -1.67 -6.47
CA LEU A 65 -14.75 -1.73 -6.96
C LEU A 65 -14.95 -3.05 -7.69
N ASP A 66 -16.07 -3.71 -7.40
CA ASP A 66 -16.54 -4.78 -8.27
C ASP A 66 -17.03 -4.20 -9.62
N GLU A 67 -17.25 -5.08 -10.60
CA GLU A 67 -17.61 -4.65 -11.95
C GLU A 67 -18.97 -3.93 -12.00
N ALA A 68 -19.89 -4.27 -11.10
CA ALA A 68 -21.21 -3.65 -11.00
C ALA A 68 -21.14 -2.25 -10.37
N GLU A 69 -20.36 -2.06 -9.31
CA GLU A 69 -20.10 -0.76 -8.68
C GLU A 69 -19.30 0.16 -9.61
N LEU A 70 -18.35 -0.38 -10.37
CA LEU A 70 -17.63 0.37 -11.38
C LEU A 70 -18.58 0.88 -12.47
N ALA A 71 -19.44 0.00 -13.00
CA ALA A 71 -20.43 0.38 -14.02
C ALA A 71 -21.39 1.47 -13.50
N LYS A 72 -21.86 1.36 -12.25
CA LYS A 72 -22.70 2.38 -11.61
C LYS A 72 -21.99 3.72 -11.46
N THR A 73 -20.73 3.71 -11.04
CA THR A 73 -19.91 4.92 -10.85
C THR A 73 -19.66 5.64 -12.19
N ILE A 74 -19.36 4.88 -13.25
CA ILE A 74 -19.18 5.42 -14.60
C ILE A 74 -20.48 6.05 -15.12
N ALA A 75 -21.61 5.37 -14.94
CA ALA A 75 -22.92 5.88 -15.35
C ALA A 75 -23.29 7.18 -14.61
N GLN A 76 -23.04 7.24 -13.29
CA GLN A 76 -23.28 8.42 -12.47
C GLN A 76 -22.36 9.59 -12.82
N ALA A 77 -21.12 9.33 -13.20
CA ALA A 77 -20.16 10.36 -13.55
C ALA A 77 -20.36 10.94 -14.97
N HIS A 78 -21.34 10.44 -15.74
CA HIS A 78 -21.54 10.76 -17.16
C HIS A 78 -20.27 10.59 -18.01
N ILE A 79 -19.37 9.70 -17.59
CA ILE A 79 -18.13 9.41 -18.32
C ILE A 79 -18.46 8.39 -19.39
N LYS A 80 -18.29 8.76 -20.65
CA LYS A 80 -18.45 7.84 -21.77
C LYS A 80 -17.30 6.81 -21.71
N GLN A 81 -17.61 5.52 -21.61
CA GLN A 81 -16.59 4.47 -21.74
C GLN A 81 -15.99 4.51 -23.15
N TRP A 82 -14.66 4.60 -23.22
CA TRP A 82 -13.94 4.46 -24.49
C TRP A 82 -13.63 2.97 -24.71
N GLY A 83 -14.59 2.28 -25.32
CA GLY A 83 -14.46 0.89 -25.78
C GLY A 83 -14.47 -0.18 -24.68
N PRO A 84 -14.59 -1.47 -25.05
CA PRO A 84 -14.59 -2.58 -24.11
C PRO A 84 -13.23 -2.72 -23.40
N HIS A 85 -13.26 -2.96 -22.09
CA HIS A 85 -12.05 -3.17 -21.29
C HIS A 85 -11.46 -4.57 -21.59
N VAL A 86 -10.55 -4.65 -22.55
CA VAL A 86 -9.91 -5.91 -22.91
C VAL A 86 -8.79 -6.22 -21.90
N ARG A 87 -9.06 -7.14 -20.95
CA ARG A 87 -7.99 -7.73 -20.14
C ARG A 87 -7.04 -8.48 -21.07
N ARG A 88 -5.85 -7.92 -21.33
CA ARG A 88 -4.77 -8.68 -21.96
C ARG A 88 -4.31 -9.73 -20.96
N LEU A 89 -4.74 -10.97 -21.16
CA LEU A 89 -4.14 -12.12 -20.50
C LEU A 89 -2.68 -12.17 -20.98
N SER A 90 -1.74 -11.82 -20.10
CA SER A 90 -0.32 -11.93 -20.39
C SER A 90 0.05 -13.41 -20.33
N THR A 91 -0.08 -14.09 -21.46
CA THR A 91 0.49 -15.41 -21.66
C THR A 91 2.01 -15.24 -21.70
N ARG A 92 2.68 -15.50 -20.57
CA ARG A 92 4.14 -15.69 -20.57
C ARG A 92 4.41 -17.07 -21.16
N LEU A 93 5.01 -17.09 -22.35
CA LEU A 93 5.74 -18.23 -22.91
C LEU A 93 7.15 -18.24 -22.34
#